data_AF-A0A6G1W957-F1
#
_entry.id   AF-A0A6G1W957-F1
#
_cell.length_a   1.000
_cell.length_b   1.000
_cell.length_c   1.000
_cell.angle_alpha   90.00
_cell.angle_beta   90.00
_cell.angle_gamma   90.00
#
_symmetry.space_group_name_H-M   'P 1'
#
loop_
_entity.id
_entity.type
_entity.pdbx_description
1 polymer ?
#
loop_
_entity_poly.entity_id
_entity_poly.type
_entity_poly.pdbx_seq_one_letter_code
_entity_poly.pdbx_strand_id
1 'polypeptide(L)'
;MLKFKLHHILSAVVAVVVVGSVVYINTASYFSAEPTEQGAPTAPTSSGKNPLLSASKRDVGNWFPGTCFAEIYMKSSSYGGSLVQGCIAQTSREIKAQTGVQLSANDFRDPEVLSHFKGVYGASNPWRS
;
A
#
# COMPACT_ATOMS: atom_id res chain seq x y z
N MET A 1 -7.59 20.30 47.91
CA MET A 1 -7.27 20.76 46.54
C MET A 1 -6.05 20.03 45.94
N LEU A 2 -6.07 18.70 45.86
CA LEU A 2 -4.89 17.90 45.41
C LEU A 2 -5.17 17.02 44.17
N LYS A 3 -6.42 16.95 43.70
CA LYS A 3 -6.80 16.12 42.54
C LYS A 3 -6.67 16.82 41.18
N PHE A 4 -6.60 18.16 41.16
CA PHE A 4 -6.55 18.93 39.90
C PHE A 4 -5.15 19.07 39.30
N LYS A 5 -4.07 18.94 40.10
CA LYS A 5 -2.70 19.05 39.57
C LYS A 5 -2.19 17.77 38.91
N LEU A 6 -2.76 16.60 39.24
CA LEU A 6 -2.27 15.31 38.71
C LEU A 6 -2.66 15.12 37.23
N HIS A 7 -3.85 15.58 36.83
CA HIS A 7 -4.34 15.47 35.45
C HIS A 7 -3.54 16.33 34.46
N HIS A 8 -3.09 17.51 34.85
CA HIS A 8 -2.32 18.39 33.96
C HIS A 8 -0.88 17.90 33.74
N ILE A 9 -0.28 17.23 34.74
CA ILE A 9 1.08 16.68 34.60
C ILE A 9 1.07 15.46 33.67
N LEU A 10 0.06 14.59 33.78
CA LEU A 10 -0.09 13.42 32.90
C LEU A 10 -0.26 13.80 31.42
N SER A 11 -1.01 14.86 31.12
CA SER A 11 -1.23 15.29 29.73
C SER A 11 0.02 15.95 29.11
N ALA A 12 0.80 16.70 29.91
CA ALA A 12 2.04 17.31 29.43
C ALA A 12 3.14 16.26 29.16
N VAL A 13 3.23 15.19 29.95
CA VAL A 13 4.23 14.12 29.75
C VAL A 13 3.95 13.32 28.46
N VAL A 14 2.68 13.05 28.13
CA VAL A 14 2.33 12.34 26.89
C VAL A 14 2.69 13.16 25.65
N ALA A 15 2.53 14.49 25.68
CA ALA A 15 2.88 15.36 24.55
C ALA A 15 4.40 15.39 24.28
N VAL A 16 5.23 15.36 25.32
CA VAL A 16 6.71 15.37 25.16
C VAL A 16 7.22 14.04 24.62
N VAL A 17 6.64 12.91 25.03
CA VAL A 17 7.04 11.58 24.53
C VAL A 17 6.74 11.43 23.04
N VAL A 18 5.58 11.91 22.56
CA VAL A 18 5.20 11.77 21.15
C VAL A 18 6.11 12.61 20.23
N VAL A 19 6.45 13.84 20.62
CA VAL A 19 7.34 14.69 19.81
C VAL A 19 8.79 14.18 19.83
N GLY A 20 9.27 13.68 20.98
CA GLY A 20 10.60 13.08 21.10
C GLY A 20 10.76 11.82 20.25
N SER A 21 9.74 10.96 20.19
CA SER A 21 9.77 9.74 19.36
C SER A 21 9.79 10.03 17.86
N VAL A 22 9.08 11.06 17.39
CA VAL A 22 9.05 11.42 15.96
C VAL A 22 10.40 11.98 15.50
N VAL A 23 11.08 12.76 16.33
CA VAL A 23 12.40 13.32 15.99
C VAL A 23 13.50 12.26 16.09
N TYR A 24 13.46 11.36 17.08
CA TYR A 24 14.47 10.30 17.24
C TYR A 24 14.44 9.27 16.09
N ILE A 25 13.26 8.91 15.58
CA ILE A 25 13.14 8.03 14.41
C ILE A 25 13.68 8.72 13.14
N ASN A 26 13.51 10.03 13.02
CA ASN A 26 14.00 10.78 11.88
C ASN A 26 15.54 10.87 11.88
N THR A 27 16.19 11.07 13.03
CA THR A 27 17.65 11.24 13.09
C THR A 27 18.43 9.93 13.24
N ALA A 28 17.88 8.89 13.88
CA ALA A 28 18.54 7.58 13.99
C ALA A 28 18.60 6.82 12.65
N SER A 29 17.82 7.26 11.66
CA SER A 29 17.87 6.74 10.29
C SER A 29 19.15 7.17 9.53
N TYR A 30 19.97 8.07 10.09
CA TYR A 30 21.16 8.63 9.42
C TYR A 30 22.51 8.07 9.89
N PHE A 31 22.56 7.18 10.88
CA PHE A 31 23.83 6.62 11.37
C PHE A 31 23.80 5.09 11.42
N SER A 32 23.96 4.47 10.25
CA SER A 32 24.53 3.13 10.10
C SER A 32 25.19 3.04 8.72
N ALA A 33 26.35 3.67 8.59
CA ALA A 33 27.42 3.25 7.68
C ALA A 33 28.19 2.13 8.43
N GLU A 34 28.60 0.98 7.90
CA GLU A 34 29.02 0.52 6.55
C GLU A 34 29.32 -1.02 6.69
N PRO A 35 29.88 -1.77 5.70
CA PRO A 35 29.71 -1.80 4.24
C PRO A 35 29.41 -3.25 3.73
N THR A 36 29.22 -3.40 2.40
CA THR A 36 29.29 -4.63 1.56
C THR A 36 27.96 -5.10 0.93
N GLU A 37 27.86 -4.81 -0.37
CA GLU A 37 27.08 -5.45 -1.44
C GLU A 37 25.91 -6.37 -1.10
N GLN A 38 24.70 -5.90 -1.40
CA GLN A 38 23.84 -6.52 -2.41
C GLN A 38 22.74 -5.52 -2.81
N GLY A 39 22.83 -5.02 -4.04
CA GLY A 39 21.94 -3.99 -4.56
C GLY A 39 20.49 -4.47 -4.67
N ALA A 40 19.57 -3.73 -4.04
CA ALA A 40 18.51 -2.95 -4.70
C ALA A 40 17.35 -2.67 -3.72
N PRO A 41 16.97 -1.39 -3.53
CA PRO A 41 15.57 -1.04 -3.56
C PRO A 41 15.37 0.09 -4.56
N THR A 42 15.56 -0.23 -5.83
CA THR A 42 15.06 0.59 -6.91
C THR A 42 14.29 -0.35 -7.81
N ALA A 43 13.01 -0.56 -7.50
CA ALA A 43 12.11 -0.87 -8.61
C ALA A 43 12.16 0.41 -9.47
N PRO A 44 12.76 0.37 -10.67
CA PRO A 44 12.75 1.53 -11.54
C PRO A 44 11.29 1.90 -11.75
N THR A 45 10.97 3.17 -11.52
CA THR A 45 9.73 3.78 -12.00
C THR A 45 9.64 3.44 -13.47
N SER A 46 8.76 2.50 -13.80
CA SER A 46 8.53 2.15 -15.18
C SER A 46 7.75 3.31 -15.79
N SER A 47 8.49 4.31 -16.25
CA SER A 47 7.96 5.36 -17.11
C SER A 47 7.48 4.68 -18.39
N GLY A 48 6.24 4.18 -18.37
CA GLY A 48 5.54 3.57 -19.49
C GLY A 48 4.94 2.16 -19.29
N LYS A 49 5.21 1.44 -18.18
CA LYS A 49 4.71 0.06 -18.00
C LYS A 49 3.71 -0.04 -16.85
N ASN A 50 2.64 -0.81 -17.06
CA ASN A 50 1.58 -1.01 -16.08
C ASN A 50 2.14 -1.59 -14.75
N PRO A 51 2.14 -0.83 -13.63
CA PRO A 51 2.73 -1.28 -12.37
C PRO A 51 2.06 -2.51 -11.76
N LEU A 52 0.83 -2.83 -12.20
CA LEU A 52 0.11 -4.03 -11.77
C LEU A 52 0.83 -5.32 -12.22
N LEU A 53 1.58 -5.29 -13.32
CA LEU A 53 2.30 -6.45 -13.87
C LEU A 53 3.52 -6.88 -13.05
N SER A 54 3.98 -6.04 -12.13
CA SER A 54 5.12 -6.33 -11.25
C SER A 54 4.75 -6.22 -9.76
N ALA A 55 3.47 -6.04 -9.47
CA ALA A 55 2.98 -5.78 -8.12
C ALA A 55 3.20 -6.98 -7.20
N SER A 56 3.87 -6.76 -6.08
CA SER A 56 3.99 -7.75 -5.00
C SER A 56 2.73 -7.77 -4.12
N LYS A 57 2.61 -8.76 -3.22
CA LYS A 57 1.53 -8.77 -2.21
C LYS A 57 1.51 -7.50 -1.34
N ARG A 58 2.69 -6.96 -1.04
CA ARG A 58 2.82 -5.72 -0.27
C ARG A 58 2.26 -4.53 -1.05
N ASP A 59 2.59 -4.44 -2.32
CA ASP A 59 2.11 -3.35 -3.18
C ASP A 59 0.58 -3.41 -3.32
N VAL A 60 0.02 -4.61 -3.45
CA VAL A 60 -1.43 -4.81 -3.44
C VAL A 60 -2.04 -4.32 -2.12
N GLY A 61 -1.45 -4.64 -0.97
CA GLY A 61 -1.91 -4.16 0.33
C GLY A 61 -1.84 -2.63 0.49
N ASN A 62 -0.93 -1.98 -0.20
CA ASN A 62 -0.77 -0.53 -0.18
C ASN A 62 -1.68 0.19 -1.18
N TRP A 63 -2.01 -0.43 -2.31
CA TRP A 63 -2.74 0.21 -3.41
C TRP A 63 -4.23 -0.10 -3.43
N PHE A 64 -4.63 -1.30 -2.97
CA PHE A 64 -6.02 -1.75 -3.04
C PHE A 64 -6.70 -1.55 -1.68
N PRO A 65 -7.55 -0.53 -1.53
CA PRO A 65 -8.19 -0.23 -0.26
C PRO A 65 -9.28 -1.26 0.06
N GLY A 66 -9.31 -1.73 1.31
CA GLY A 66 -10.37 -2.60 1.83
C GLY A 66 -10.61 -3.83 0.97
N THR A 67 -11.82 -3.97 0.43
CA THR A 67 -12.25 -5.12 -0.36
C THR A 67 -11.95 -5.00 -1.85
N CYS A 68 -11.32 -3.91 -2.31
CA CYS A 68 -11.25 -3.60 -3.73
C CYS A 68 -10.48 -4.63 -4.56
N PHE A 69 -9.46 -5.27 -4.00
CA PHE A 69 -8.77 -6.36 -4.72
C PHE A 69 -9.72 -7.53 -4.99
N ALA A 70 -10.45 -7.97 -3.96
CA ALA A 70 -11.42 -9.05 -4.09
C ALA A 70 -12.58 -8.67 -5.01
N GLU A 71 -13.01 -7.41 -4.95
CA GLU A 71 -14.07 -6.89 -5.81
C GLU A 71 -13.70 -6.95 -7.30
N ILE A 72 -12.46 -6.59 -7.62
CA ILE A 72 -11.97 -6.54 -9.00
C ILE A 72 -11.62 -7.94 -9.53
N TYR A 73 -10.91 -8.76 -8.75
CA TYR A 73 -10.27 -9.97 -9.27
C TYR A 73 -10.84 -11.30 -8.77
N MET A 74 -11.59 -11.32 -7.67
CA MET A 74 -12.11 -12.57 -7.11
C MET A 74 -13.55 -12.83 -7.56
N LYS A 75 -13.87 -14.11 -7.79
CA LYS A 75 -15.22 -14.59 -8.12
C LYS A 75 -16.17 -14.40 -6.94
N SER A 76 -15.69 -14.65 -5.72
CA SER A 76 -16.39 -14.34 -4.47
C SER A 76 -16.08 -12.90 -4.01
N SER A 77 -16.43 -11.93 -4.85
CA SER A 77 -16.27 -10.50 -4.55
C SER A 77 -17.18 -10.06 -3.40
N SER A 78 -16.70 -9.13 -2.57
CA SER A 78 -17.42 -8.67 -1.37
C SER A 78 -18.79 -8.03 -1.67
N TYR A 79 -18.97 -7.43 -2.85
CA TYR A 79 -20.21 -6.75 -3.24
C TYR A 79 -20.71 -7.17 -4.63
N GLY A 80 -20.41 -8.41 -5.04
CA GLY A 80 -20.87 -8.98 -6.31
C GLY A 80 -20.27 -8.31 -7.57
N GLY A 81 -19.33 -7.38 -7.43
CA GLY A 81 -18.78 -6.59 -8.53
C GLY A 81 -19.43 -5.22 -8.70
N SER A 82 -20.40 -4.85 -7.84
CA SER A 82 -21.07 -3.54 -7.90
C SER A 82 -20.11 -2.37 -7.64
N LEU A 83 -18.99 -2.60 -6.95
CA LEU A 83 -18.02 -1.55 -6.63
C LEU A 83 -16.81 -1.53 -7.58
N VAL A 84 -16.76 -2.38 -8.61
CA VAL A 84 -15.59 -2.51 -9.50
C VAL A 84 -15.12 -1.18 -10.05
N GLN A 85 -16.03 -0.33 -10.54
CA GLN A 85 -15.67 0.97 -11.11
C GLN A 85 -15.06 1.91 -10.07
N GLY A 86 -15.67 1.99 -8.88
CA GLY A 86 -15.16 2.80 -7.78
C GLY A 86 -13.81 2.31 -7.28
N CYS A 87 -13.65 0.99 -7.17
CA CYS A 87 -12.40 0.35 -6.76
C CYS A 87 -11.28 0.57 -7.78
N ILE A 88 -11.53 0.42 -9.08
CA ILE A 88 -10.54 0.73 -10.12
C ILE A 88 -10.13 2.20 -10.03
N ALA A 89 -11.10 3.12 -9.92
CA ALA A 89 -10.81 4.54 -9.84
C ALA A 89 -9.99 4.89 -8.60
N GLN A 90 -10.29 4.30 -7.44
CA GLN A 90 -9.56 4.55 -6.21
C GLN A 90 -8.16 3.95 -6.24
N THR A 91 -8.02 2.67 -6.58
CA THR A 91 -6.72 2.02 -6.71
C THR A 91 -5.84 2.72 -7.74
N SER A 92 -6.39 3.17 -8.87
CA SER A 92 -5.63 3.93 -9.86
C SER A 92 -5.07 5.25 -9.30
N ARG A 93 -5.79 5.93 -8.40
CA ARG A 93 -5.28 7.14 -7.74
C ARG A 93 -4.12 6.82 -6.80
N GLU A 94 -4.22 5.74 -6.03
CA GLU A 94 -3.14 5.32 -5.13
C GLU A 94 -1.88 4.91 -5.90
N ILE A 95 -2.05 4.13 -6.97
CA ILE A 95 -0.92 3.72 -7.83
C ILE A 95 -0.27 4.95 -8.46
N LYS A 96 -1.06 5.90 -8.97
CA LYS A 96 -0.53 7.14 -9.55
C LYS A 96 0.23 7.96 -8.51
N ALA A 97 -0.29 8.07 -7.29
CA ALA A 97 0.36 8.82 -6.22
C ALA A 97 1.73 8.24 -5.85
N GLN A 98 1.88 6.91 -5.90
CA GLN A 98 3.12 6.24 -5.50
C GLN A 98 4.10 6.01 -6.67
N THR A 99 3.61 5.86 -7.89
CA THR A 99 4.42 5.46 -9.06
C THR A 99 4.49 6.53 -10.15
N GLY A 100 3.63 7.55 -10.11
CA GLY A 100 3.47 8.54 -11.17
C GLY A 100 2.73 8.03 -12.42
N VAL A 101 2.41 6.73 -12.51
CA VAL A 101 1.76 6.14 -13.68
C VAL A 101 0.24 6.26 -13.57
N GLN A 102 -0.38 6.80 -14.62
CA GLN A 102 -1.84 6.81 -14.75
C GLN A 102 -2.31 5.50 -15.36
N LEU A 103 -3.16 4.77 -14.64
CA LEU A 103 -3.81 3.57 -15.15
C LEU A 103 -5.23 3.89 -15.62
N SER A 104 -5.67 3.15 -16.62
CA SER A 104 -7.03 3.09 -17.13
C SER A 104 -7.73 1.82 -16.63
N ALA A 105 -9.05 1.72 -16.81
CA ALA A 105 -9.78 0.50 -16.46
C ALA A 105 -9.33 -0.74 -17.27
N ASN A 106 -8.78 -0.54 -18.48
CA ASN A 106 -8.28 -1.64 -19.31
C ASN A 106 -7.01 -2.24 -18.72
N ASP A 107 -6.16 -1.45 -18.09
CA ASP A 107 -4.93 -1.93 -17.44
C ASP A 107 -5.23 -2.89 -16.28
N PHE A 108 -6.34 -2.71 -15.58
CA PHE A 108 -6.81 -3.64 -14.53
C PHE A 108 -7.43 -4.91 -15.11
N ARG A 109 -7.93 -4.88 -16.35
CA ARG A 109 -8.58 -6.01 -17.01
C ARG A 109 -7.63 -6.76 -17.95
N ASP A 110 -6.40 -6.30 -18.04
CA ASP A 110 -5.37 -6.95 -18.84
C ASP A 110 -5.22 -8.41 -18.40
N PRO A 111 -5.33 -9.38 -19.31
CA PRO A 111 -5.16 -10.79 -18.98
C PRO A 111 -3.79 -11.10 -18.36
N GLU A 112 -2.74 -10.35 -18.71
CA GLU A 112 -1.42 -10.49 -18.10
C GLU A 112 -1.41 -10.05 -16.63
N VAL A 113 -2.18 -9.03 -16.27
CA VAL A 113 -2.34 -8.61 -14.87
C VAL A 113 -3.06 -9.67 -14.05
N LEU A 114 -4.14 -10.26 -14.60
CA LEU A 114 -4.83 -11.36 -13.94
C LEU A 114 -3.91 -12.59 -13.80
N SER A 115 -3.13 -12.91 -14.83
CA SER A 115 -2.14 -13.99 -14.81
C SER A 115 -1.05 -13.74 -13.76
N HIS A 116 -0.53 -12.52 -13.67
CA HIS A 116 0.42 -12.11 -12.66
C HIS A 116 -0.14 -12.30 -11.25
N PHE A 117 -1.35 -11.80 -10.98
CA PHE A 117 -1.96 -11.96 -9.66
C PHE A 117 -2.31 -13.41 -9.30
N LYS A 118 -2.63 -14.25 -10.29
CA LYS A 118 -2.71 -15.71 -10.12
C LYS A 118 -1.38 -16.29 -9.65
N GLY A 119 -0.26 -15.84 -10.21
CA GLY A 119 1.09 -16.21 -9.74
C GLY A 119 1.36 -15.74 -8.31
N VAL A 120 1.00 -14.50 -7.98
CA VAL A 120 1.26 -13.89 -6.66
C VAL A 120 0.43 -14.54 -5.55
N TYR A 121 -0.88 -14.78 -5.78
CA TYR A 121 -1.81 -15.24 -4.75
C TYR A 121 -2.16 -16.73 -4.83
N GLY A 122 -1.82 -17.40 -5.93
CA GLY A 122 -2.10 -18.80 -6.18
C GLY A 122 -3.16 -19.00 -7.27
N ALA A 123 -2.85 -19.83 -8.26
CA ALA A 123 -3.72 -20.11 -9.40
C ALA A 123 -5.05 -20.78 -9.01
N SER A 124 -5.07 -21.50 -7.88
CA SER A 124 -6.24 -22.25 -7.40
C SER A 124 -7.30 -21.40 -6.70
N ASN A 125 -7.06 -20.10 -6.47
CA ASN A 125 -8.08 -19.22 -5.91
C ASN A 125 -9.28 -19.09 -6.87
N PRO A 126 -10.49 -18.79 -6.36
CA PRO A 126 -11.66 -18.58 -7.20
C PRO A 126 -11.57 -17.22 -7.90
N TRP A 127 -10.79 -17.14 -8.99
CA TRP A 127 -10.61 -15.93 -9.78
C TRP A 127 -11.84 -15.58 -10.61
N ARG A 128 -12.08 -14.29 -10.81
CA ARG A 128 -13.07 -13.78 -11.74
C ARG A 128 -12.59 -14.05 -13.18
N SER A 129 -13.53 -14.42 -14.05
CA SER A 129 -13.32 -14.73 -15.47
C SER A 129 -13.32 -13.47 -16.33
#